data_AF-A0A7V5KWM7-F1
#
_entry.id   AF-A0A7V5KWM7-F1
#
_cell.length_a   1.000
_cell.length_b   1.000
_cell.length_c   1.000
_cell.angle_alpha   90.00
_cell.angle_beta   90.00
_cell.angle_gamma   90.00
#
_symmetry.space_group_name_H-M   'P 1'
#
loop_
_entity.id
_entity.type
_entity.pdbx_description
1 polymer ?
#
loop_
_entity_poly.entity_id
_entity_poly.type
_entity_poly.pdbx_seq_one_letter_code
_entity_poly.pdbx_strand_id
1 'polypeptide(L)'
;TIRKYLVAHPEEIKEILHHNESFIFFEWTATHGAIGNLGRELTAGRSIAVDQHCFPAGSLAFLRSRKPVQNGAIINWVPLERFVLVQDTGSAIRGPGRIDLFWGSGQKAGLAAGRMKEDGTLYFLLLKKQFL
;
A
#
# COMPACT_ATOMS: atom_id res chain seq x y z
N THR A 1 2.34 17.18 7.22
CA THR A 1 3.02 16.03 6.58
C THR A 1 4.46 16.42 6.32
N ILE A 2 5.38 15.46 6.23
CA ILE A 2 6.80 15.70 5.92
C ILE A 2 6.95 16.57 4.67
N ARG A 3 6.21 16.24 3.60
CA ARG A 3 6.18 17.03 2.36
C ARG A 3 5.85 18.51 2.58
N LYS A 4 4.84 18.83 3.40
CA LYS A 4 4.44 20.23 3.67
C LYS A 4 5.54 20.99 4.42
N TYR A 5 6.21 20.33 5.35
CA TYR A 5 7.29 20.93 6.14
C TYR A 5 8.50 21.26 5.25
N LEU A 6 8.96 20.30 4.44
CA LEU A 6 10.11 20.46 3.56
C LEU A 6 9.90 21.56 2.50
N VAL A 7 8.68 21.74 1.99
CA VAL A 7 8.36 22.83 1.05
C VAL A 7 8.42 24.20 1.73
N ALA A 8 8.11 24.28 3.02
CA ALA A 8 8.12 25.53 3.78
C ALA A 8 9.52 25.92 4.30
N HIS A 9 10.46 24.97 4.40
CA HIS A 9 11.81 25.16 4.93
C HIS A 9 12.84 24.53 3.96
N PRO A 10 13.01 25.09 2.75
CA PRO A 10 13.91 24.54 1.73
C PRO A 10 15.37 24.43 2.18
N GLU A 11 15.80 25.32 3.09
CA GLU A 11 17.14 25.35 3.69
C GLU A 11 17.44 24.15 4.59
N GLU A 12 16.41 23.60 5.25
CA GLU A 12 16.56 22.45 6.17
C GLU A 12 16.52 21.09 5.43
N ILE A 13 16.11 21.06 4.16
CA ILE A 13 15.87 19.81 3.41
C ILE A 13 17.09 18.89 3.44
N LYS A 14 18.28 19.44 3.16
CA LYS A 14 19.50 18.64 3.04
C LYS A 14 19.86 17.98 4.37
N GLU A 15 19.82 18.74 5.46
CA GLU A 15 20.11 18.24 6.80
C GLU A 15 19.13 17.14 7.21
N ILE A 16 17.82 17.37 7.02
CA ILE A 16 16.78 16.41 7.36
C ILE A 16 16.92 15.11 6.56
N LEU A 17 17.11 15.21 5.24
CA LEU A 17 17.21 14.02 4.37
C LEU A 17 18.50 13.23 4.62
N HIS A 18 19.60 13.90 4.99
CA HIS A 18 20.87 13.25 5.31
C HIS A 18 20.83 12.40 6.59
N HIS A 19 19.82 12.59 7.45
CA HIS A 19 19.64 11.74 8.63
C HIS A 19 19.24 10.30 8.28
N ASN A 20 18.70 10.06 7.08
CA ASN A 20 18.36 8.72 6.60
C ASN A 20 19.49 8.18 5.70
N GLU A 21 20.24 7.21 6.21
CA GLU A 21 21.32 6.54 5.46
C GLU A 21 20.80 5.64 4.32
N SER A 22 19.50 5.32 4.29
CA SER A 22 18.91 4.49 3.25
C SER A 22 18.76 5.27 1.94
N PHE A 23 19.32 4.72 0.86
CA PHE A 23 19.19 5.28 -0.50
C PHE A 23 18.52 4.28 -1.44
N ILE A 24 17.63 4.78 -2.31
CA ILE A 24 16.92 3.97 -3.30
C ILE A 24 17.48 4.30 -4.68
N PHE A 25 17.93 3.28 -5.40
CA PHE A 25 18.33 3.38 -6.81
C PHE A 25 17.17 2.98 -7.71
N PHE A 26 17.08 3.62 -8.88
CA PHE A 26 16.00 3.41 -9.84
C PHE A 26 16.58 3.01 -11.19
N GLU A 27 15.81 2.22 -11.93
CA GLU A 27 16.03 1.94 -13.34
C GLU A 27 14.83 2.44 -14.17
N TRP A 28 15.10 2.79 -15.43
CA TRP A 28 14.03 3.15 -16.35
C TRP A 28 13.28 1.90 -16.80
N THR A 29 11.95 1.95 -16.78
CA THR A 29 11.09 0.86 -17.26
C THR A 29 10.18 1.36 -18.36
N ALA A 30 9.91 0.48 -19.34
CA ALA A 30 8.92 0.74 -20.39
C ALA A 30 7.48 0.61 -19.87
N THR A 31 7.28 -0.04 -18.72
CA THR A 31 5.95 -0.19 -18.12
C THR A 31 5.51 1.10 -17.44
N HIS A 32 4.23 1.46 -17.59
CA HIS A 32 3.66 2.66 -16.95
C HIS A 32 2.98 2.36 -15.61
N GLY A 33 2.74 1.08 -15.31
CA GLY A 33 2.15 0.61 -14.08
C GLY A 33 3.17 0.38 -12.96
N ALA A 34 2.71 0.38 -11.72
CA ALA A 34 3.54 -0.03 -10.59
C ALA A 34 3.76 -1.54 -10.64
N ILE A 35 5.01 -1.99 -10.62
CA ILE A 35 5.37 -3.40 -10.59
C ILE A 35 5.63 -3.81 -9.14
N GLY A 36 4.92 -4.81 -8.64
CA GLY A 36 5.13 -5.34 -7.29
C GLY A 36 6.33 -6.30 -7.22
N ASN A 37 6.67 -6.75 -6.02
CA ASN A 37 7.80 -7.67 -5.80
C ASN A 37 7.70 -9.01 -6.57
N LEU A 38 6.51 -9.37 -7.06
CA LEU A 38 6.29 -10.54 -7.92
C LEU A 38 6.58 -10.31 -9.41
N GLY A 39 7.08 -9.14 -9.80
CA GLY A 39 7.34 -8.81 -11.21
C GLY A 39 6.06 -8.66 -12.04
N ARG A 40 4.92 -8.42 -11.39
CA ARG A 40 3.61 -8.21 -12.02
C ARG A 40 3.09 -6.82 -11.72
N GLU A 41 2.34 -6.27 -12.66
CA GLU A 41 1.68 -4.98 -12.48
C GLU A 41 0.63 -5.05 -11.36
N LEU A 42 0.65 -4.06 -10.50
CA LEU A 42 -0.29 -3.91 -9.39
C LEU A 42 -1.62 -3.36 -9.90
N THR A 43 -2.71 -3.97 -9.45
CA THR A 43 -4.07 -3.54 -9.75
C THR A 43 -4.59 -2.64 -8.64
N ALA A 44 -4.96 -1.40 -9.00
CA ALA A 44 -5.47 -0.41 -8.06
C ALA A 44 -6.70 -0.93 -7.27
N GLY A 45 -6.62 -0.79 -5.95
CA GLY A 45 -7.62 -1.23 -5.00
C GLY A 45 -7.80 -2.75 -4.93
N ARG A 46 -6.86 -3.54 -5.47
CA ARG A 46 -6.89 -5.01 -5.48
C ARG A 46 -5.58 -5.63 -5.04
N SER A 47 -4.44 -5.00 -5.33
CA SER A 47 -3.15 -5.47 -4.84
C SER A 47 -2.87 -4.97 -3.43
N ILE A 48 -2.34 -5.83 -2.58
CA ILE A 48 -1.89 -5.48 -1.23
C ILE A 48 -0.42 -5.85 -1.03
N ALA A 49 0.26 -5.04 -0.21
CA ALA A 49 1.55 -5.38 0.38
C ALA A 49 1.34 -5.91 1.80
N VAL A 50 1.99 -7.03 2.11
CA VAL A 50 1.98 -7.68 3.43
C VAL A 50 3.36 -8.22 3.78
N ASP A 51 3.54 -8.70 5.01
CA ASP A 51 4.73 -9.48 5.36
C ASP A 51 4.63 -10.89 4.76
N GLN A 52 5.49 -11.19 3.78
CA GLN A 52 5.46 -12.46 3.05
C GLN A 52 6.01 -13.64 3.85
N HIS A 53 6.63 -13.41 5.01
CA HIS A 53 6.95 -14.48 5.96
C HIS A 53 5.71 -14.96 6.71
N CYS A 54 4.71 -14.10 6.87
CA CYS A 54 3.43 -14.44 7.51
C CYS A 54 2.40 -14.93 6.49
N PHE A 55 2.34 -14.30 5.32
CA PHE A 55 1.29 -14.56 4.32
C PHE A 55 1.91 -14.81 2.94
N PRO A 56 1.71 -15.98 2.32
CA PRO A 56 2.36 -16.31 1.06
C PRO A 56 2.01 -15.33 -0.06
N ALA A 57 2.99 -15.00 -0.89
CA ALA A 57 2.78 -14.17 -2.06
C ALA A 57 1.85 -14.85 -3.07
N GLY A 58 1.05 -14.06 -3.78
CA GLY A 58 0.01 -14.53 -4.71
C GLY A 58 -1.29 -14.97 -4.02
N SER A 59 -1.35 -15.00 -2.69
CA SER A 59 -2.55 -15.47 -1.97
C SER A 59 -3.75 -14.56 -2.20
N LEU A 60 -4.92 -15.20 -2.34
CA LEU A 60 -6.22 -14.55 -2.38
C LEU A 60 -6.73 -14.31 -0.97
N ALA A 61 -7.14 -13.08 -0.69
CA ALA A 61 -7.72 -12.70 0.58
C ALA A 61 -8.95 -11.80 0.40
N PHE A 62 -9.82 -11.78 1.39
CA PHE A 62 -10.96 -10.87 1.48
C PHE A 62 -10.67 -9.80 2.53
N LEU A 63 -10.61 -8.55 2.09
CA LEU A 63 -10.40 -7.38 2.94
C LEU A 63 -11.74 -6.80 3.34
N ARG A 64 -11.91 -6.57 4.65
CA ARG A 64 -12.98 -5.77 5.23
C ARG A 64 -12.38 -4.64 6.05
N SER A 65 -12.65 -3.40 5.65
CA SER A 65 -12.25 -2.17 6.35
C SER A 65 -13.17 -1.03 5.91
N ARG A 66 -12.74 0.22 6.04
CA ARG A 66 -13.38 1.41 5.47
C ARG A 66 -12.40 2.19 4.62
N LYS A 67 -12.90 2.91 3.63
CA LYS A 67 -12.11 3.79 2.76
C LYS A 67 -12.63 5.22 2.81
N PRO A 68 -11.75 6.21 2.59
CA PRO A 68 -12.19 7.60 2.49
C PRO A 68 -12.93 7.81 1.16
N VAL A 69 -14.06 8.51 1.20
CA VAL A 69 -14.71 9.11 0.03
C VAL A 69 -14.32 10.57 -0.04
N GLN A 70 -13.99 11.03 -1.25
CA GLN A 70 -13.38 12.35 -1.43
C GLN A 70 -14.03 13.17 -2.54
N ASN A 71 -14.22 14.46 -2.26
CA ASN A 71 -14.47 15.52 -3.24
C ASN A 71 -13.57 16.73 -2.89
N GLY A 72 -12.27 16.63 -3.14
CA GLY A 72 -11.26 17.62 -2.73
C GLY A 72 -10.79 17.50 -1.27
N ALA A 73 -11.67 17.12 -0.34
CA ALA A 73 -11.36 16.72 1.03
C ALA A 73 -12.00 15.35 1.36
N ILE A 74 -11.62 14.70 2.49
CA ILE A 74 -12.44 13.58 2.99
C ILE A 74 -13.79 14.16 3.36
N ILE A 75 -14.83 13.65 2.73
CA ILE A 75 -16.20 14.02 3.03
C ILE A 75 -16.89 12.95 3.86
N ASN A 76 -16.46 11.69 3.75
CA ASN A 76 -17.01 10.58 4.52
C ASN A 76 -16.07 9.36 4.48
N TRP A 77 -16.36 8.36 5.31
CA TRP A 77 -15.80 7.03 5.24
C TRP A 77 -16.89 6.04 4.86
N VAL A 78 -16.60 5.15 3.91
CA VAL A 78 -17.54 4.11 3.48
C VAL A 78 -16.92 2.73 3.62
N PRO A 79 -17.73 1.67 3.77
CA PRO A 79 -17.23 0.30 3.80
C PRO A 79 -16.34 -0.02 2.59
N LEU A 80 -15.25 -0.73 2.86
CA LEU A 80 -14.37 -1.34 1.87
C LEU A 80 -14.37 -2.84 2.09
N GLU A 81 -15.10 -3.56 1.25
CA GLU A 81 -15.23 -5.00 1.30
C GLU A 81 -14.93 -5.57 -0.08
N ARG A 82 -13.84 -6.34 -0.22
CA ARG A 82 -13.46 -6.91 -1.51
C ARG A 82 -12.38 -7.96 -1.41
N PHE A 83 -12.32 -8.79 -2.44
CA PHE A 83 -11.14 -9.61 -2.73
C PHE A 83 -9.95 -8.76 -3.16
N VAL A 84 -8.80 -9.13 -2.60
CA VAL A 84 -7.46 -8.58 -2.83
C VAL A 84 -6.45 -9.71 -2.99
N LEU A 85 -5.30 -9.38 -3.59
CA LEU A 85 -4.24 -10.32 -3.89
C LEU A 85 -2.92 -9.82 -3.31
N VAL A 86 -2.18 -10.71 -2.63
CA VAL A 86 -0.83 -10.40 -2.13
C VAL A 86 0.12 -10.34 -3.33
N GLN A 87 0.46 -9.14 -3.78
CA GLN A 87 1.30 -8.95 -4.97
C GLN A 87 2.55 -8.12 -4.71
N ASP A 88 2.69 -7.64 -3.47
CA ASP A 88 3.82 -6.83 -3.08
C ASP A 88 4.24 -7.08 -1.62
N THR A 89 5.36 -6.51 -1.23
CA THR A 89 5.82 -6.43 0.17
C THR A 89 6.58 -5.12 0.38
N GLY A 90 6.84 -4.76 1.63
CA GLY A 90 7.56 -3.53 1.94
C GLY A 90 8.37 -3.66 3.21
N SER A 91 9.51 -2.96 3.28
CA SER A 91 10.40 -3.00 4.44
C SER A 91 9.71 -2.61 5.75
N ALA A 92 8.74 -1.70 5.69
CA ALA A 92 7.93 -1.23 6.81
C ALA A 92 6.63 -2.04 7.03
N ILE A 93 6.30 -2.99 6.16
CA ILE A 93 5.11 -3.84 6.26
C ILE A 93 5.53 -5.18 6.86
N ARG A 94 5.50 -5.24 8.21
CA ARG A 94 6.03 -6.36 8.99
C ARG A 94 4.98 -6.94 9.93
N GLY A 95 5.04 -8.25 10.12
CA GLY A 95 4.17 -9.01 11.00
C GLY A 95 2.74 -9.16 10.47
N PRO A 96 1.87 -9.85 11.25
CA PRO A 96 0.53 -10.23 10.81
C PRO A 96 -0.51 -9.09 10.88
N GLY A 97 -0.19 -8.00 11.57
CA GLY A 97 -1.16 -6.92 11.89
C GLY A 97 -1.16 -5.76 10.91
N ARG A 98 -0.35 -5.79 9.84
CA ARG A 98 -0.21 -4.66 8.92
C ARG A 98 -0.38 -5.10 7.47
N ILE A 99 -1.19 -4.33 6.76
CA ILE A 99 -1.37 -4.44 5.32
C ILE A 99 -1.26 -3.04 4.72
N ASP A 100 -0.84 -2.94 3.48
CA ASP A 100 -0.95 -1.72 2.69
C ASP A 100 -1.70 -2.02 1.40
N LEU A 101 -2.70 -1.18 1.09
CA LEU A 101 -3.51 -1.33 -0.12
C LEU A 101 -2.95 -0.45 -1.21
N PHE A 102 -2.64 -1.03 -2.38
CA PHE A 102 -2.24 -0.23 -3.53
C PHE A 102 -3.45 0.54 -4.07
N TRP A 103 -3.49 1.86 -3.91
CA TRP A 103 -4.62 2.70 -4.33
C TRP A 103 -4.60 3.08 -5.82
N GLY A 104 -3.52 2.77 -6.54
CA GLY A 104 -3.26 3.24 -7.90
C GLY A 104 -2.35 4.47 -7.93
N SER A 105 -2.32 5.13 -9.08
CA SER A 105 -1.44 6.26 -9.36
C SER A 105 -2.20 7.60 -9.41
N GLY A 106 -1.46 8.70 -9.24
CA GLY A 106 -2.00 10.06 -9.37
C GLY A 106 -2.57 10.65 -8.08
N GLN A 107 -3.08 11.88 -8.18
CA GLN A 107 -3.42 12.71 -7.01
C GLN A 107 -4.52 12.10 -6.13
N LYS A 108 -5.58 11.55 -6.73
CA LYS A 108 -6.69 10.92 -5.99
C LYS A 108 -6.21 9.71 -5.18
N ALA A 109 -5.36 8.87 -5.77
CA ALA A 109 -4.78 7.72 -5.07
C ALA A 109 -3.88 8.18 -3.90
N GLY A 110 -3.01 9.17 -4.12
CA GLY A 110 -2.15 9.72 -3.07
C GLY A 110 -2.92 10.35 -1.91
N LEU A 111 -4.04 11.02 -2.18
CA LEU A 111 -4.91 11.58 -1.14
C LEU A 111 -5.66 10.50 -0.34
N ALA A 112 -6.06 9.40 -0.98
CA ALA A 112 -6.67 8.27 -0.28
C ALA A 112 -5.62 7.55 0.58
N ALA A 113 -4.48 7.21 0.00
CA ALA A 113 -3.37 6.53 0.67
C ALA A 113 -2.85 7.32 1.88
N GLY A 114 -2.59 8.63 1.71
CA GLY A 114 -2.04 9.47 2.78
C GLY A 114 -2.94 9.68 3.99
N ARG A 115 -4.23 9.29 3.90
CA ARG A 115 -5.18 9.34 5.01
C ARG A 115 -5.60 7.96 5.52
N MET A 116 -5.13 6.90 4.87
CA MET A 116 -5.46 5.54 5.27
C MET A 116 -4.67 5.16 6.52
N LYS A 117 -5.37 5.03 7.63
CA LYS A 117 -4.86 4.46 8.88
C LYS A 117 -6.03 3.87 9.66
N GLU A 118 -6.56 2.78 9.13
CA GLU A 118 -7.82 2.20 9.56
C GLU A 118 -7.64 0.76 9.96
N ASP A 119 -8.39 0.38 10.99
CA ASP A 119 -8.51 -1.02 11.37
C ASP A 119 -9.27 -1.79 10.29
N GLY A 120 -8.96 -3.08 10.20
CA GLY A 120 -9.58 -3.96 9.22
C GLY A 120 -9.37 -5.41 9.58
N THR A 121 -10.06 -6.28 8.85
CA THR A 121 -9.87 -7.72 8.93
C THR A 121 -9.52 -8.24 7.54
N LEU A 122 -8.48 -9.07 7.46
CA LEU A 122 -8.08 -9.75 6.24
C LEU A 122 -8.29 -11.25 6.43
N TYR A 123 -9.12 -11.84 5.57
CA TYR A 123 -9.42 -13.28 5.60
C TYR A 123 -8.73 -13.98 4.45
N PHE A 124 -7.89 -14.97 4.72
CA PHE A 124 -7.29 -15.81 3.68
C PHE A 124 -8.17 -17.01 3.37
N LEU A 125 -8.28 -17.34 2.09
CA LEU A 125 -9.01 -18.52 1.65
C LEU A 125 -8.06 -19.72 1.61
N LEU A 126 -8.36 -20.72 2.42
CA LEU A 126 -7.62 -21.97 2.46
C LEU A 126 -8.50 -23.10 1.94
N LEU A 127 -7.97 -23.88 1.01
CA LEU A 127 -8.63 -25.08 0.55
C LEU A 127 -8.67 -26.09 1.70
N LYS A 128 -9.84 -26.65 2.00
CA LYS A 128 -9.95 -27.69 3.03
C LYS A 128 -9.13 -28.91 2.59
N LYS A 129 -8.43 -29.55 3.53
CA LYS A 129 -7.57 -30.72 3.27
C LYS A 129 -8.24 -31.83 2.44
N GLN A 130 -9.54 -32.03 2.62
CA GLN A 130 -10.32 -33.02 1.89
C GLN A 130 -10.46 -32.76 0.37
N PHE A 131 -10.06 -31.59 -0.11
CA PHE A 131 -10.10 -31.20 -1.52
C PHE A 131 -8.71 -30.97 -2.13
N LEU A 132 -7.64 -31.25 -1.37
CA LEU A 132 -6.26 -31.34 -1.88
C LEU A 132 -5.99 -32.76 -2.38
#